data_AF-A0A7Y5MNA3-F1
#
_entry.id   AF-A0A7Y5MNA3-F1
#
_cell.length_a   1.000
_cell.length_b   1.000
_cell.length_c   1.000
_cell.angle_alpha   90.00
_cell.angle_beta   90.00
_cell.angle_gamma   90.00
#
_symmetry.space_group_name_H-M   'P 1'
#
loop_
_entity.id
_entity.type
_entity.pdbx_description
1 polymer ?
#
loop_
_entity_poly.entity_id
_entity_poly.type
_entity_poly.pdbx_seq_one_letter_code
_entity_poly.pdbx_strand_id
1 'polypeptide(L)'
;MIREDCRTVTLLLLDHVYRDLEEVWTHRVERHLADCAECRERHARLRETLELVDRATVEPEERISEQFAATVLAILQRRRADESRPWLRAAMAACLVLGLLAPTLRVPSLPKATAPSPPPAVVELQLVAKELNDPLLEELAWQTAKLSARVQSVGFRTSRPVS
;
A
#
# COMPACT_ATOMS: atom_id res chain seq x y z
N MET A 1 17.31 29.15 -10.98
CA MET A 1 17.53 27.78 -10.47
C MET A 1 16.90 27.50 -9.09
N ILE A 2 16.47 28.49 -8.29
CA ILE A 2 15.95 28.26 -6.93
C ILE A 2 14.61 27.46 -6.89
N ARG A 3 13.83 27.48 -7.98
CA ARG A 3 12.45 26.97 -8.00
C ARG A 3 12.32 25.44 -7.97
N GLU A 4 13.28 24.72 -8.57
CA GLU A 4 13.26 23.24 -8.60
C GLU A 4 13.63 22.64 -7.23
N ASP A 5 14.51 23.31 -6.48
CA ASP A 5 14.87 22.89 -5.13
C ASP A 5 13.72 23.09 -4.13
N CYS A 6 12.89 24.14 -4.28
CA CYS A 6 11.74 24.38 -3.38
C CYS A 6 10.73 23.22 -3.40
N ARG A 7 10.45 22.64 -4.58
CA ARG A 7 9.50 21.53 -4.73
C ARG A 7 10.03 20.28 -4.02
N THR A 8 11.30 19.97 -4.24
CA THR A 8 11.95 18.80 -3.64
C THR A 8 11.99 18.94 -2.12
N VAL A 9 12.42 20.10 -1.61
CA VAL A 9 12.47 20.37 -0.17
C VAL A 9 11.08 20.32 0.44
N THR A 10 10.04 20.84 -0.24
CA THR A 10 8.66 20.77 0.26
C THR A 10 8.20 19.34 0.52
N LEU A 11 8.56 18.37 -0.34
CA LEU A 11 8.21 16.97 -0.14
C LEU A 11 8.92 16.37 1.07
N LEU A 12 10.18 16.77 1.31
CA LEU A 12 11.00 16.27 2.41
C LEU A 12 10.72 16.98 3.76
N LEU A 13 9.93 18.06 3.78
CA LEU A 13 9.63 18.79 5.02
C LEU A 13 8.87 17.93 6.03
N LEU A 14 7.97 17.06 5.58
CA LEU A 14 7.18 16.21 6.49
C LEU A 14 8.08 15.21 7.21
N ASP A 15 8.90 14.47 6.45
CA ASP A 15 9.86 13.51 6.98
C ASP A 15 10.90 14.17 7.90
N HIS A 16 11.32 15.40 7.57
CA HIS A 16 12.21 16.19 8.43
C HIS A 16 11.56 16.54 9.77
N VAL A 17 10.28 16.91 9.81
CA VAL A 17 9.57 17.20 11.07
C VAL A 17 9.42 15.94 11.93
N TYR A 18 9.16 14.79 11.31
CA TYR A 18 9.11 13.49 12.01
C TYR A 18 10.48 12.90 12.37
N ARG A 19 11.58 13.55 11.99
CA ARG A 19 12.97 13.09 12.17
C ARG A 19 13.24 11.72 11.52
N ASP A 20 12.54 11.39 10.44
CA ASP A 20 12.71 10.13 9.69
C ASP A 20 13.51 10.34 8.39
N LEU A 21 14.41 11.32 8.40
CA LEU A 21 15.18 11.74 7.23
C LEU A 21 16.65 11.40 7.42
N GLU A 22 17.30 10.84 6.39
CA GLU A 22 18.74 10.57 6.45
C GLU A 22 19.55 11.87 6.63
N GLU A 23 20.74 11.77 7.24
CA GLU A 23 21.56 12.94 7.61
C GLU A 23 21.93 13.83 6.41
N VAL A 24 22.20 13.20 5.25
CA VAL A 24 22.53 13.90 4.00
C VAL A 24 21.38 14.80 3.54
N TRP A 25 20.15 14.27 3.60
CA TRP A 25 18.95 15.01 3.21
C TRP A 25 18.58 16.08 4.24
N THR A 26 18.82 15.80 5.53
CA THR A 26 18.63 16.78 6.61
C THR A 26 19.49 18.03 6.38
N HIS A 27 20.79 17.86 6.11
CA HIS A 27 21.68 18.98 5.80
C HIS A 27 21.23 19.77 4.56
N ARG A 28 20.69 19.09 3.54
CA ARG A 28 20.19 19.74 2.33
C ARG A 28 18.93 20.56 2.61
N VAL A 29 17.99 20.03 3.37
CA VAL A 29 16.76 20.74 3.79
C VAL A 29 17.11 21.95 4.65
N GLU A 30 17.97 21.79 5.65
CA GLU A 30 18.41 22.88 6.53
C GLU A 30 19.11 24.01 5.78
N ARG A 31 20.01 23.67 4.85
CA ARG A 31 20.66 24.65 3.98
C ARG A 31 19.63 25.43 3.15
N HIS A 32 18.67 24.73 2.54
CA HIS A 32 17.63 25.40 1.76
C HIS A 32 16.71 26.27 2.62
N LEU A 33 16.39 25.84 3.84
CA LEU A 33 15.63 26.65 4.80
C LEU A 33 16.41 27.90 5.24
N ALA A 34 17.73 27.86 5.29
CA ALA A 34 18.54 29.06 5.54
C ALA A 34 18.39 30.11 4.41
N ASP A 35 18.24 29.66 3.17
CA ASP A 35 18.24 30.54 1.99
C ASP A 35 16.83 30.96 1.54
N CYS A 36 15.80 30.14 1.78
CA CYS A 36 14.46 30.34 1.22
C CYS A 36 13.40 30.71 2.28
N ALA A 37 12.96 31.98 2.27
CA ALA A 37 11.96 32.50 3.22
C ALA A 37 10.59 31.80 3.09
N GLU A 38 10.14 31.50 1.87
CA GLU A 38 8.86 30.81 1.63
C GLU A 38 8.85 29.40 2.23
N CYS A 39 9.93 28.64 2.03
CA CYS A 39 10.07 27.30 2.60
C CYS A 39 10.14 27.33 4.14
N ARG A 40 10.75 28.37 4.73
CA ARG A 40 10.73 28.57 6.19
C ARG A 40 9.32 28.80 6.72
N GLU A 41 8.54 29.66 6.06
CA GLU A 41 7.17 29.94 6.48
C GLU A 41 6.31 28.68 6.39
N ARG A 42 6.43 27.92 5.31
CA ARG A 42 5.73 26.63 5.15
C ARG A 42 6.11 25.63 6.23
N HIS A 43 7.40 25.51 6.55
CA HIS A 43 7.88 24.63 7.62
C HIS A 43 7.35 25.05 9.00
N ALA A 44 7.30 26.34 9.29
CA ALA A 44 6.73 26.86 10.54
C ALA A 44 5.24 26.52 10.67
N ARG A 45 4.44 26.73 9.62
CA ARG A 45 3.01 26.37 9.59
C ARG A 45 2.77 24.87 9.77
N LEU A 46 3.62 24.04 9.14
CA LEU A 46 3.53 22.59 9.27
C LEU A 46 3.79 22.15 10.72
N ARG A 47 4.83 22.70 11.35
CA ARG A 47 5.16 22.42 12.76
C ARG A 47 4.03 22.86 13.69
N GLU A 48 3.49 24.07 13.51
CA GLU A 48 2.35 24.57 14.29
C GLU A 48 1.13 23.63 14.18
N THR A 49 0.80 23.18 12.95
CA THR A 49 -0.31 22.26 12.72
C THR A 49 -0.09 20.93 13.44
N LEU A 50 1.13 20.39 13.40
CA LEU A 50 1.45 19.13 14.06
C LEU A 50 1.45 19.25 15.58
N GLU A 51 1.87 20.39 16.14
CA GLU A 51 1.75 20.65 17.58
C GLU A 51 0.28 20.71 18.02
N LEU A 52 -0.62 21.24 17.21
CA LEU A 52 -2.06 21.23 17.49
C LEU A 52 -2.64 19.82 17.48
N VAL A 53 -2.23 19.00 16.51
CA VAL A 53 -2.63 17.58 16.45
C VAL A 53 -2.10 16.83 17.67
N ASP A 54 -0.83 17.01 18.02
CA ASP A 54 -0.20 16.34 19.16
C ASP A 54 -0.93 16.69 20.47
N ARG A 55 -1.22 17.98 20.70
CA ARG A 55 -2.03 18.41 21.86
C ARG A 55 -3.45 17.83 21.87
N ALA A 56 -4.07 17.68 20.70
CA ALA A 56 -5.39 17.06 20.59
C ALA A 56 -5.34 15.54 20.87
N THR A 57 -4.22 14.87 20.58
CA THR A 57 -4.03 13.44 20.83
C THR A 57 -3.60 13.10 22.26
N VAL A 58 -3.23 14.09 23.08
CA VAL A 58 -2.72 13.89 24.47
C VAL A 58 -3.84 13.67 25.51
N GLU A 59 -5.12 13.68 25.13
CA GLU A 59 -6.15 13.00 25.94
C GLU A 59 -6.25 11.54 25.45
N PRO A 60 -5.57 10.57 26.12
CA PRO A 60 -5.72 9.17 25.77
C PRO A 60 -7.15 8.75 26.06
N GLU A 61 -7.88 8.66 24.96
CA GLU A 61 -9.07 7.89 24.65
C GLU A 61 -9.05 6.43 25.16
N GLU A 62 -8.78 6.17 26.44
CA GLU A 62 -9.01 4.83 27.02
C GLU A 62 -10.47 4.40 26.78
N ARG A 63 -11.41 5.34 26.75
CA ARG A 63 -12.83 5.09 26.43
C ARG A 63 -13.13 4.85 24.95
N ILE A 64 -12.37 5.44 24.02
CA ILE A 64 -12.69 5.30 22.58
C ILE A 64 -11.94 4.10 21.99
N SER A 65 -10.81 3.71 22.57
CA SER A 65 -10.18 2.42 22.29
C SER A 65 -11.10 1.25 22.61
N GLU A 66 -11.81 1.28 23.75
CA GLU A 66 -12.77 0.22 24.13
C GLU A 66 -13.99 0.16 23.19
N GLN A 67 -14.60 1.31 22.86
CA GLN A 67 -15.75 1.36 21.96
C GLN A 67 -15.38 0.98 20.52
N PHE A 68 -14.21 1.39 20.05
CA PHE A 68 -13.68 1.02 18.74
C PHE A 68 -13.38 -0.48 18.69
N ALA A 69 -12.66 -1.01 19.69
CA ALA A 69 -12.36 -2.44 19.79
C ALA A 69 -13.64 -3.28 19.85
N ALA A 70 -14.63 -2.86 20.63
CA ALA A 70 -15.94 -3.52 20.71
C ALA A 70 -16.69 -3.49 19.37
N THR A 71 -16.63 -2.36 18.66
CA THR A 71 -17.27 -2.22 17.33
C THR A 71 -16.59 -3.11 16.29
N VAL A 72 -15.26 -3.14 16.26
CA VAL A 72 -14.49 -4.00 15.35
C VAL A 72 -14.75 -5.48 15.66
N LEU A 73 -14.75 -5.87 16.94
CA LEU A 73 -15.09 -7.24 17.37
C LEU A 73 -16.51 -7.63 16.95
N ALA A 74 -17.49 -6.73 17.12
CA ALA A 74 -18.88 -6.98 16.72
C ALA A 74 -19.00 -7.18 15.20
N ILE A 75 -18.30 -6.39 14.39
CA ILE A 75 -18.28 -6.55 12.93
C ILE A 75 -17.67 -7.89 12.52
N LEU A 76 -16.54 -8.27 13.14
CA LEU A 76 -15.88 -9.54 12.85
C LEU A 76 -16.72 -10.75 13.28
N GLN A 77 -17.36 -10.71 14.45
CA GLN A 77 -18.26 -11.76 14.89
C GLN A 77 -19.47 -11.90 13.96
N ARG A 78 -20.03 -10.78 13.47
CA ARG A 78 -21.15 -10.79 12.53
C ARG A 78 -20.77 -11.40 11.19
N ARG A 79 -19.57 -11.09 10.67
CA ARG A 79 -19.03 -11.75 9.46
C ARG A 79 -18.78 -13.24 9.66
N ARG A 80 -18.22 -13.63 10.81
CA ARG A 80 -17.97 -15.04 11.13
C ARG A 80 -19.26 -15.86 11.27
N ALA A 81 -20.32 -15.25 11.79
CA ALA A 81 -21.64 -15.85 11.87
C ALA A 81 -22.30 -16.02 10.49
N ASP A 82 -22.01 -15.14 9.52
CA ASP A 82 -22.52 -15.28 8.15
C ASP A 82 -21.69 -16.29 7.32
N GLU A 83 -20.38 -16.41 7.61
CA GLU A 83 -19.49 -17.45 7.05
C GLU A 83 -19.79 -18.86 7.57
N SER A 84 -20.65 -19.03 8.58
CA SER A 84 -21.09 -20.37 9.01
C SER A 84 -22.08 -21.00 8.05
N ARG A 85 -22.38 -20.36 6.92
CA ARG A 85 -23.16 -20.93 5.82
C ARG A 85 -22.45 -22.18 5.26
N PRO A 86 -22.95 -23.40 5.53
CA PRO A 86 -22.25 -24.64 5.21
C PRO A 86 -22.02 -24.81 3.69
N TRP A 87 -22.82 -24.13 2.87
CA TRP A 87 -22.68 -24.16 1.41
C TRP A 87 -21.43 -23.42 0.90
N LEU A 88 -20.97 -22.35 1.57
CA LEU A 88 -19.72 -21.65 1.20
C LEU A 88 -18.49 -22.53 1.50
N ARG A 89 -18.54 -23.30 2.60
CA ARG A 89 -17.50 -24.28 2.93
C ARG A 89 -17.48 -25.43 1.92
N ALA A 90 -18.65 -25.90 1.49
CA ALA A 90 -18.77 -26.91 0.45
C ALA A 90 -18.23 -26.40 -0.91
N ALA A 91 -18.51 -25.14 -1.27
CA ALA A 91 -18.00 -24.52 -2.49
C ALA A 91 -16.48 -24.36 -2.48
N MET A 92 -15.91 -23.85 -1.37
CA MET A 92 -14.47 -23.75 -1.17
C MET A 92 -13.78 -25.12 -1.25
N ALA A 93 -14.33 -26.14 -0.58
CA ALA A 93 -13.81 -27.51 -0.64
C ALA A 93 -13.87 -28.08 -2.07
N ALA A 94 -14.96 -27.85 -2.80
CA ALA A 94 -15.10 -28.28 -4.19
C ALA A 94 -14.07 -27.60 -5.10
N CYS A 95 -13.84 -26.28 -4.95
CA CYS A 95 -12.79 -25.57 -5.69
C CYS A 95 -11.39 -26.08 -5.38
N LEU A 96 -11.11 -26.44 -4.12
CA LEU A 96 -9.82 -26.98 -3.70
C LEU A 96 -9.56 -28.36 -4.32
N VAL A 97 -10.59 -29.23 -4.33
CA VAL A 97 -10.55 -30.53 -4.99
C VAL A 97 -10.36 -30.39 -6.50
N LEU A 98 -11.07 -29.46 -7.15
CA LEU A 98 -10.91 -29.13 -8.57
C LEU A 98 -9.50 -28.61 -8.89
N GLY A 99 -8.92 -27.75 -8.05
CA GLY A 99 -7.57 -27.25 -8.20
C GLY A 99 -6.49 -28.33 -8.04
N LEU A 100 -6.68 -29.28 -7.12
CA LEU A 100 -5.81 -30.45 -6.95
C LEU A 100 -5.90 -31.44 -8.12
N LEU A 101 -7.06 -31.51 -8.78
CA LEU A 101 -7.28 -32.34 -9.98
C LEU A 101 -6.83 -31.66 -11.28
N ALA A 102 -6.74 -30.32 -11.30
CA ALA A 102 -6.31 -29.53 -12.46
C ALA A 102 -4.99 -30.00 -13.12
N PRO A 103 -3.91 -30.39 -12.39
CA PRO A 103 -2.69 -30.88 -13.03
C PRO A 103 -2.84 -32.26 -13.69
N THR A 104 -3.86 -33.05 -13.33
CA THR A 104 -4.13 -34.35 -13.99
C THR A 104 -4.93 -34.20 -15.28
N LEU A 105 -5.68 -33.10 -15.40
CA LEU A 105 -6.38 -32.72 -16.63
C LEU A 105 -5.40 -31.99 -17.53
N ARG A 106 -4.64 -32.73 -18.34
CA ARG A 106 -3.94 -32.18 -19.51
C ARG A 106 -4.98 -31.54 -20.43
N VAL A 107 -5.21 -30.24 -20.27
CA VAL A 107 -5.99 -29.45 -21.21
C VAL A 107 -5.24 -29.48 -22.54
N PRO A 108 -5.81 -30.05 -23.62
CA PRO A 108 -5.17 -30.00 -24.92
C PRO A 108 -4.97 -28.53 -25.28
N SER A 109 -3.71 -28.14 -25.47
CA SER A 109 -3.33 -26.79 -25.84
C SER A 109 -4.10 -26.37 -27.10
N LEU A 110 -5.04 -25.45 -26.93
CA LEU A 110 -5.76 -24.84 -28.04
C LEU A 110 -4.73 -24.20 -28.99
N PRO A 111 -4.87 -24.41 -30.31
CA PRO A 111 -3.97 -23.82 -31.29
C PRO A 111 -3.96 -22.30 -31.13
N LYS A 112 -2.76 -21.74 -31.01
CA LYS A 112 -2.48 -20.32 -30.89
C LYS A 112 -3.06 -19.60 -32.12
N ALA A 113 -4.27 -19.05 -31.97
CA ALA A 113 -4.90 -18.25 -33.00
C ALA A 113 -3.99 -17.05 -33.33
N THR A 114 -3.49 -17.03 -34.56
CA THR A 114 -2.71 -15.94 -35.11
C THR A 114 -3.50 -14.64 -34.98
N ALA A 115 -2.95 -13.68 -34.26
CA ALA A 115 -3.62 -12.44 -33.88
C ALA A 115 -4.16 -11.70 -35.13
N PRO A 116 -5.48 -11.40 -35.22
CA PRO A 116 -5.96 -10.39 -36.14
C PRO A 116 -5.49 -9.01 -35.68
N SER A 117 -5.07 -8.19 -36.64
CA SER A 117 -4.75 -6.77 -36.47
C SER A 117 -5.80 -6.08 -35.57
N PRO A 118 -5.40 -5.33 -34.53
CA PRO A 118 -6.35 -4.68 -33.65
C PRO A 118 -7.17 -3.64 -34.43
N PRO A 119 -8.51 -3.61 -34.28
CA PRO A 119 -9.34 -2.56 -34.86
C PRO A 119 -9.04 -1.20 -34.19
N PRO A 120 -9.24 -0.08 -34.90
CA PRO A 120 -8.89 1.26 -34.43
C PRO A 120 -9.58 1.71 -33.13
N ALA A 121 -10.61 0.99 -32.68
CA ALA A 121 -11.33 1.28 -31.44
C ALA A 121 -10.52 1.00 -30.16
N VAL A 122 -9.42 0.24 -30.22
CA VAL A 122 -8.61 -0.08 -29.02
C VAL A 122 -7.61 1.03 -28.67
N VAL A 123 -7.40 2.00 -29.58
CA VAL A 123 -6.47 3.13 -29.36
C VAL A 123 -7.01 4.13 -28.32
N GLU A 124 -8.34 4.32 -28.22
CA GLU A 124 -8.92 5.23 -27.21
C GLU A 124 -8.83 4.67 -25.79
N LEU A 125 -8.95 3.37 -25.58
CA LEU A 125 -8.80 2.76 -24.26
C LEU A 125 -7.35 2.82 -23.74
N GLN A 126 -6.35 2.81 -24.63
CA GLN A 126 -4.95 2.96 -24.22
C GLN A 126 -4.60 4.41 -23.84
N LEU A 127 -5.31 5.41 -24.36
CA LEU A 127 -5.18 6.79 -23.87
C LEU A 127 -5.81 6.97 -22.48
N VAL A 128 -6.98 6.38 -22.23
CA VAL A 128 -7.62 6.43 -20.90
C VAL A 128 -6.80 5.71 -19.83
N ALA A 129 -6.15 4.59 -20.16
CA ALA A 129 -5.25 3.89 -19.25
C ALA A 129 -3.97 4.70 -18.92
N LYS A 130 -3.55 5.60 -19.82
CA LYS A 130 -2.40 6.48 -19.59
C LYS A 130 -2.76 7.73 -18.77
N GLU A 131 -4.04 8.09 -18.75
CA GLU A 131 -4.58 9.19 -17.95
C GLU A 131 -4.97 8.74 -16.53
N LEU A 132 -5.28 7.45 -16.34
CA LEU A 132 -5.31 6.76 -15.05
C LEU A 132 -3.90 6.34 -14.56
N ASN A 133 -2.90 7.20 -14.78
CA ASN A 133 -1.59 7.07 -14.13
C ASN A 133 -1.72 7.51 -12.65
N ASP A 134 -2.56 6.78 -11.93
CA ASP A 134 -2.96 7.05 -10.57
C ASP A 134 -1.80 6.63 -9.65
N PRO A 135 -1.10 7.56 -8.96
CA PRO A 135 0.05 7.23 -8.11
C PRO A 135 -0.28 6.21 -7.01
N LEU A 136 -1.58 6.05 -6.71
CA LEU A 136 -2.11 5.02 -5.83
C LEU A 136 -1.90 3.59 -6.34
N LEU A 137 -1.95 3.36 -7.66
CA LEU A 137 -1.72 2.04 -8.25
C LEU A 137 -0.24 1.65 -8.22
N GLU A 138 0.67 2.62 -8.40
CA GLU A 138 2.11 2.37 -8.22
C GLU A 138 2.46 2.08 -6.75
N GLU A 139 1.87 2.81 -5.80
CA GLU A 139 2.05 2.56 -4.37
C GLU A 139 1.52 1.17 -3.97
N LEU A 140 0.35 0.77 -4.46
CA LEU A 140 -0.20 -0.57 -4.22
C LEU A 140 0.66 -1.68 -4.86
N ALA A 141 1.20 -1.45 -6.06
CA ALA A 141 2.13 -2.39 -6.70
C ALA A 141 3.44 -2.54 -5.91
N TRP A 142 3.97 -1.45 -5.36
CA TRP A 142 5.16 -1.50 -4.51
C TRP A 142 4.91 -2.21 -3.17
N GLN A 143 3.77 -1.93 -2.52
CA GLN A 143 3.43 -2.60 -1.26
C GLN A 143 3.20 -4.10 -1.43
N THR A 144 2.55 -4.52 -2.51
CA THR A 144 2.35 -5.94 -2.82
C THR A 144 3.68 -6.65 -3.12
N ALA A 145 4.60 -6.01 -3.84
CA ALA A 145 5.95 -6.51 -4.04
C ALA A 145 6.71 -6.69 -2.71
N LYS A 146 6.65 -5.70 -1.81
CA LYS A 146 7.30 -5.76 -0.48
C LYS A 146 6.75 -6.88 0.40
N LEU A 147 5.43 -7.10 0.37
CA LEU A 147 4.79 -8.19 1.12
C LEU A 147 5.20 -9.57 0.59
N SER A 148 5.26 -9.75 -0.74
CA SER A 148 5.68 -11.02 -1.34
C SER A 148 7.13 -11.40 -1.00
N ALA A 149 8.05 -10.43 -1.00
CA ALA A 149 9.44 -10.65 -0.59
C ALA A 149 9.55 -11.06 0.89
N ARG A 150 8.72 -10.47 1.76
CA ARG A 150 8.71 -10.79 3.19
C ARG A 150 8.19 -12.21 3.45
N VAL A 151 7.15 -12.63 2.75
CA VAL A 151 6.60 -14.01 2.84
C VAL A 151 7.64 -15.05 2.40
N GLN A 152 8.38 -14.79 1.32
CA GLN A 152 9.45 -15.70 0.86
C GLN A 152 10.61 -15.80 1.86
N SER A 153 10.96 -14.72 2.55
CA SER A 153 12.03 -14.74 3.57
C SER A 153 11.67 -15.54 4.84
N VAL A 154 10.39 -15.65 5.18
CA VAL A 154 9.92 -16.41 6.36
C VAL A 154 9.86 -17.91 6.06
N GLY A 155 9.59 -18.29 4.81
CA GLY A 155 9.52 -19.70 4.40
C GLY A 155 10.87 -20.44 4.36
N PHE A 156 12.00 -19.73 4.41
CA PHE A 156 13.33 -20.33 4.24
C PHE A 156 14.02 -20.78 5.55
N ARG A 157 13.43 -20.51 6.73
CA ARG A 157 14.07 -20.80 8.03
C ARG A 157 13.67 -22.11 8.72
N THR A 158 12.76 -22.90 8.17
CA THR A 158 12.23 -24.09 8.87
C THR A 158 12.85 -25.43 8.45
N SER A 159 13.87 -25.44 7.59
CA SER A 159 14.56 -26.66 7.15
C SER A 159 16.00 -26.72 7.63
N ARG A 160 16.22 -26.79 8.94
CA ARG A 160 17.48 -27.35 9.48
C ARG A 160 17.29 -28.86 9.68
N PRO A 161 18.07 -29.72 9.00
CA PRO A 161 18.07 -31.15 9.31
C PRO A 161 18.66 -31.35 10.71
N VAL A 162 17.91 -32.02 11.57
CA VAL A 162 18.42 -32.55 12.85
C VAL A 162 19.33 -33.71 12.49
N SER A 163 20.62 -33.60 12.87
CA SER A 163 21.58 -34.71 12.83
C SER A 163 21.78 -35.26 14.23
#